data_AF-A0A831YSR0-F1
#
_entry.id   AF-A0A831YSR0-F1
#
_cell.length_a   1.000
_cell.length_b   1.000
_cell.length_c   1.000
_cell.angle_alpha   90.00
_cell.angle_beta   90.00
_cell.angle_gamma   90.00
#
_symmetry.space_group_name_H-M   'P 1'
#
loop_
_entity.id
_entity.type
_entity.pdbx_description
1 polymer ?
#
loop_
_entity_poly.entity_id
_entity_poly.type
_entity_poly.pdbx_seq_one_letter_code
_entity_poly.pdbx_strand_id
1 'polypeptide(L)'
;MSKTNDHWKTVLQRGANALAFRITSPHNAVKPTMIAEPAPQKRVLPVMVFHAVAVCALIDSWVAGGEGEVLIDRPAVLTRQKLMNAKAAEPPGSTQSPFSTGYAADYRLELARLAWLAIIDDPAGRLESLAAVYSPQEPRIKLV
;
A
#
# COMPACT_ATOMS: atom_id res chain seq x y z
N MET A 1 5.78 -26.57 -1.17
CA MET A 1 5.76 -25.29 -0.44
C MET A 1 5.09 -25.54 0.91
N SER A 2 5.65 -25.06 2.02
CA SER A 2 5.19 -25.42 3.37
C SER A 2 3.95 -24.60 3.78
N LYS A 3 3.11 -25.17 4.67
CA LYS A 3 1.92 -24.51 5.25
C LYS A 3 2.21 -23.14 5.86
N THR A 4 3.45 -22.92 6.33
CA THR A 4 3.92 -21.66 6.91
C THR A 4 3.99 -20.53 5.88
N ASN A 5 4.41 -20.82 4.65
CA ASN A 5 4.47 -19.81 3.58
C ASN A 5 3.06 -19.37 3.14
N ASP A 6 2.12 -20.32 3.09
CA ASP A 6 0.73 -20.04 2.72
C ASP A 6 0.02 -19.16 3.77
N HIS A 7 0.38 -19.33 5.05
CA HIS A 7 -0.11 -18.48 6.13
C HIS A 7 0.31 -17.02 5.92
N TRP A 8 1.61 -16.75 5.72
CA TRP A 8 2.12 -15.38 5.55
C TRP A 8 1.61 -14.71 4.28
N LYS A 9 1.51 -15.47 3.18
CA LYS A 9 0.87 -14.98 1.94
C LYS A 9 -0.55 -14.49 2.22
N THR A 10 -1.32 -15.24 3.00
CA THR A 10 -2.70 -14.86 3.37
C THR A 10 -2.73 -13.61 4.24
N VAL A 11 -1.83 -13.50 5.23
CA VAL A 11 -1.72 -12.34 6.12
C VAL A 11 -1.39 -11.07 5.32
N LEU A 12 -0.37 -11.13 4.45
CA LEU A 12 0.06 -10.00 3.63
C LEU A 12 -1.00 -9.58 2.61
N GLN A 13 -1.66 -10.55 1.96
CA GLN A 13 -2.76 -10.23 1.03
C GLN A 13 -3.92 -9.53 1.74
N ARG A 14 -4.27 -9.97 2.96
CA ARG A 14 -5.30 -9.30 3.77
C ARG A 14 -4.87 -7.90 4.18
N GLY A 15 -3.59 -7.71 4.55
CA GLY A 15 -3.01 -6.41 4.86
C GLY A 15 -3.09 -5.44 3.68
N ALA A 16 -2.60 -5.86 2.50
CA ALA A 16 -2.66 -5.04 1.29
C ALA A 16 -4.11 -4.72 0.86
N ASN A 17 -5.02 -5.68 1.00
CA ASN A 17 -6.45 -5.47 0.69
C ASN A 17 -7.14 -4.49 1.65
N ALA A 18 -6.59 -4.29 2.85
CA ALA A 18 -7.07 -3.32 3.82
C ALA A 18 -6.49 -1.91 3.62
N LEU A 19 -5.75 -1.65 2.54
CA LEU A 19 -5.30 -0.32 2.15
C LEU A 19 -6.31 0.40 1.25
N ALA A 20 -6.43 1.72 1.46
CA ALA A 20 -6.99 2.67 0.53
C ALA A 20 -5.86 3.48 -0.13
N PHE A 21 -6.03 3.82 -1.40
CA PHE A 21 -5.09 4.66 -2.13
C PHE A 21 -5.71 6.02 -2.38
N ARG A 22 -5.09 7.07 -1.86
CA ARG A 22 -5.65 8.44 -1.87
C ARG A 22 -4.71 9.39 -2.60
N ILE A 23 -5.26 10.18 -3.52
CA ILE A 23 -4.55 11.32 -4.12
C ILE A 23 -4.44 12.42 -3.07
N THR A 24 -3.23 12.92 -2.85
CA THR A 24 -2.91 13.97 -1.89
C THR A 24 -2.58 15.31 -2.55
N SER A 25 -2.34 15.29 -3.87
CA SER A 25 -2.15 16.50 -4.66
C SER A 25 -3.49 17.15 -5.04
N PRO A 26 -3.50 18.46 -5.36
CA PRO A 26 -4.64 19.10 -6.01
C PRO A 26 -5.04 18.39 -7.32
N HIS A 27 -6.32 18.49 -7.70
CA HIS A 27 -6.88 17.80 -8.88
C HIS A 27 -6.21 18.18 -10.21
N ASN A 28 -5.65 19.39 -10.31
CA ASN A 28 -4.97 19.92 -11.49
C ASN A 28 -3.43 19.87 -11.39
N ALA A 29 -2.87 19.12 -10.43
CA ALA A 29 -1.44 19.05 -10.26
C ALA A 29 -0.77 18.39 -11.48
N VAL A 30 0.25 19.04 -12.03
CA VAL A 30 1.05 18.52 -13.16
C VAL A 30 1.69 17.16 -12.84
N LYS A 31 2.05 16.96 -11.57
CA LYS A 31 2.52 15.67 -11.04
C LYS A 31 1.62 15.29 -9.87
N PRO A 32 0.69 14.33 -10.04
CA PRO A 32 -0.14 13.89 -8.94
C PRO A 32 0.71 13.17 -7.89
N THR A 33 0.27 13.24 -6.64
CA THR A 33 0.84 12.47 -5.53
C THR A 33 -0.23 11.59 -4.91
N MET A 34 0.18 10.41 -4.48
CA MET A 34 -0.70 9.40 -3.89
C MET A 34 -0.04 8.83 -2.63
N ILE A 35 -0.85 8.41 -1.67
CA ILE A 35 -0.42 7.63 -0.51
C ILE A 35 -1.30 6.38 -0.38
N ALA A 36 -0.72 5.29 0.12
CA ALA A 36 -1.47 4.19 0.69
C ALA A 36 -1.71 4.43 2.18
N GLU A 37 -2.97 4.36 2.61
CA GLU A 37 -3.36 4.52 4.01
C GLU A 37 -4.26 3.35 4.46
N PRO A 38 -4.25 2.97 5.74
CA PRO A 38 -5.21 2.02 6.27
C PRO A 38 -6.65 2.44 5.95
N ALA A 39 -7.40 1.60 5.23
CA ALA A 39 -8.81 1.86 4.98
C ALA A 39 -9.62 1.71 6.29
N PRO A 40 -10.72 2.46 6.47
CA PRO A 40 -11.63 2.27 7.60
C PRO A 40 -12.10 0.81 7.69
N GLN A 41 -11.83 0.17 8.82
CA GLN A 41 -12.19 -1.24 9.03
C GLN A 41 -13.53 -1.36 9.74
N LYS A 42 -14.45 -2.16 9.17
CA LYS A 42 -15.75 -2.45 9.81
C LYS A 42 -15.64 -3.41 11.00
N ARG A 43 -14.53 -4.15 11.10
CA ARG A 43 -14.27 -5.16 12.13
C ARG A 43 -12.83 -5.05 12.59
N VAL A 44 -12.59 -5.40 13.84
CA VAL A 44 -11.24 -5.48 14.39
C VAL A 44 -10.44 -6.51 13.59
N LEU A 45 -9.29 -6.09 13.06
CA LEU A 45 -8.36 -6.96 12.37
C LEU A 45 -7.55 -7.77 13.38
N PRO A 46 -7.20 -9.03 13.09
CA PRO A 46 -6.18 -9.73 13.86
C PRO A 46 -4.88 -8.93 13.87
N VAL A 47 -4.14 -8.94 14.98
CA VAL A 47 -2.91 -8.13 15.18
C VAL A 47 -1.93 -8.27 14.02
N MET A 48 -1.68 -9.51 13.57
CA MET A 48 -0.76 -9.76 12.44
C MET A 48 -1.24 -9.13 11.12
N VAL A 49 -2.56 -9.07 10.89
CA VAL A 49 -3.12 -8.40 9.72
C VAL A 49 -2.97 -6.89 9.88
N PHE A 50 -3.14 -6.35 11.08
CA PHE A 50 -2.91 -4.93 11.35
C PHE A 50 -1.43 -4.54 11.08
N HIS A 51 -0.47 -5.33 11.55
CA HIS A 51 0.95 -5.13 11.21
C HIS A 51 1.18 -5.22 9.70
N ALA A 52 0.54 -6.18 9.01
CA ALA A 52 0.63 -6.27 7.55
C ALA A 52 0.07 -5.05 6.82
N VAL A 53 -1.00 -4.41 7.32
CA VAL A 53 -1.49 -3.13 6.77
C VAL A 53 -0.41 -2.05 6.91
N ALA A 54 0.16 -1.88 8.10
CA ALA A 54 1.20 -0.90 8.38
C ALA A 54 2.44 -1.12 7.51
N VAL A 55 2.92 -2.37 7.41
CA VAL A 55 4.05 -2.71 6.55
C VAL A 55 3.73 -2.45 5.08
N CYS A 56 2.57 -2.85 4.56
CA CYS A 56 2.24 -2.56 3.16
C CYS A 56 2.15 -1.05 2.86
N ALA A 57 1.69 -0.24 3.82
CA ALA A 57 1.71 1.22 3.70
C ALA A 57 3.14 1.80 3.75
N LEU A 58 4.02 1.24 4.59
CA LEU A 58 5.44 1.58 4.61
C LEU A 58 6.11 1.24 3.27
N ILE A 59 5.84 0.05 2.71
CA ILE A 59 6.33 -0.35 1.39
C ILE A 59 5.85 0.63 0.31
N ASP A 60 4.61 1.12 0.34
CA ASP A 60 4.16 2.15 -0.62
C ASP A 60 5.04 3.41 -0.56
N SER A 61 5.46 3.83 0.64
CA SER A 61 6.38 4.96 0.80
C SER A 61 7.75 4.68 0.17
N TRP A 62 8.25 3.45 0.27
CA TRP A 62 9.49 3.03 -0.38
C TRP A 62 9.36 3.03 -1.90
N VAL A 63 8.25 2.51 -2.43
CA VAL A 63 7.97 2.55 -3.89
C VAL A 63 7.85 3.99 -4.39
N ALA A 64 7.25 4.88 -3.59
CA ALA A 64 7.11 6.29 -3.93
C ALA A 64 8.45 7.04 -3.93
N GLY A 65 9.30 6.77 -2.95
CA GLY A 65 10.60 7.43 -2.78
C GLY A 65 11.75 6.79 -3.58
N GLY A 66 11.61 5.52 -3.97
CA GLY A 66 12.68 4.73 -4.58
C GLY A 66 13.73 4.24 -3.58
N GLU A 67 13.50 4.41 -2.28
CA GLU A 67 14.41 4.06 -1.19
C GLU A 67 13.69 3.16 -0.18
N GLY A 68 14.33 2.06 0.24
CA GLY A 68 13.75 1.11 1.19
C GLY A 68 14.70 -0.05 1.49
N GLU A 69 14.27 -0.98 2.36
CA GLU A 69 15.10 -2.13 2.74
C GLU A 69 15.12 -3.26 1.69
N VAL A 70 14.22 -3.19 0.69
CA VAL A 70 14.15 -4.13 -0.43
C VAL A 70 14.36 -3.42 -1.75
N LEU A 71 14.89 -4.15 -2.74
CA LEU A 71 15.03 -3.64 -4.09
C LEU A 71 13.65 -3.37 -4.70
N ILE A 72 13.34 -2.10 -4.95
CA ILE A 72 12.13 -1.69 -5.66
C ILE A 72 12.37 -1.85 -7.16
N ASP A 73 11.67 -2.80 -7.77
CA ASP A 73 11.77 -3.03 -9.20
C ASP A 73 10.87 -2.07 -10.02
N ARG A 74 11.23 -1.91 -11.29
CA ARG A 74 10.51 -1.05 -12.23
C ARG A 74 9.02 -1.43 -12.37
N PRO A 75 8.62 -2.72 -12.40
CA PRO A 75 7.22 -3.11 -12.42
C PRO A 75 6.40 -2.51 -11.27
N ALA A 76 6.87 -2.59 -10.01
CA ALA A 76 6.14 -2.03 -8.87
C ALA A 76 5.91 -0.52 -9.03
N VAL A 77 6.94 0.22 -9.46
CA VAL A 77 6.86 1.67 -9.72
C VAL A 77 5.84 1.98 -10.81
N LEU A 78 5.86 1.23 -11.92
CA LEU A 78 4.94 1.44 -13.03
C LEU A 78 3.49 1.10 -12.66
N THR A 79 3.26 0.05 -11.88
CA THR A 79 1.93 -0.32 -11.39
C THR A 79 1.37 0.76 -10.46
N ARG A 80 2.20 1.28 -9.54
CA ARG A 80 1.85 2.43 -8.70
C ARG A 80 1.49 3.66 -9.54
N GLN A 81 2.30 3.98 -10.55
CA GLN A 81 2.09 5.13 -11.42
C GLN A 81 0.79 5.03 -12.22
N LYS A 82 0.45 3.84 -12.73
CA LYS A 82 -0.82 3.59 -13.43
C LYS A 82 -2.02 3.84 -12.52
N LEU A 83 -1.98 3.31 -11.31
CA LEU A 83 -3.01 3.54 -10.31
C LEU A 83 -3.15 5.04 -10.01
N MET A 84 -2.05 5.71 -9.70
CA MET A 84 -2.04 7.14 -9.38
C MET A 84 -2.63 7.98 -10.53
N ASN A 85 -2.23 7.72 -11.77
CA ASN A 85 -2.76 8.43 -12.93
C ASN A 85 -4.26 8.17 -13.13
N ALA A 86 -4.70 6.92 -12.99
CA ALA A 86 -6.11 6.57 -13.10
C ALA A 86 -6.95 7.29 -12.02
N LYS A 87 -6.47 7.31 -10.77
CA LYS A 87 -7.16 8.01 -9.68
C LYS A 87 -7.15 9.53 -9.85
N ALA A 88 -6.08 10.11 -10.36
CA ALA A 88 -5.99 11.56 -10.59
C ALA A 88 -6.93 12.01 -11.73
N ALA A 89 -7.22 11.14 -12.70
CA ALA A 89 -8.14 11.40 -13.80
C ALA A 89 -9.63 11.28 -13.41
N GLU A 90 -9.95 10.75 -12.21
CA GLU A 90 -11.33 10.65 -11.73
C GLU A 90 -11.88 12.05 -11.40
N PRO A 91 -13.06 12.44 -11.95
CA PRO A 91 -13.70 13.69 -11.57
C PRO A 91 -14.01 13.75 -10.06
N PRO A 92 -13.94 14.93 -9.42
CA PRO A 92 -14.26 15.05 -8.01
C PRO A 92 -15.69 14.56 -7.71
N GLY A 93 -15.83 13.71 -6.69
CA GLY A 93 -17.13 13.15 -6.28
C GLY A 93 -17.65 12.03 -7.19
N SER A 94 -16.91 11.61 -8.22
CA SER A 94 -17.31 10.46 -9.01
C SER A 94 -17.15 9.15 -8.23
N THR A 95 -17.92 8.14 -8.59
CA THR A 95 -17.65 6.76 -8.18
C THR A 95 -16.29 6.31 -8.71
N GLN A 96 -15.66 5.35 -8.02
CA GLN A 96 -14.40 4.77 -8.48
C GLN A 96 -14.58 4.10 -9.83
N SER A 97 -13.69 4.39 -10.76
CA SER A 97 -13.71 3.77 -12.08
C SER A 97 -13.28 2.29 -12.02
N PRO A 98 -13.72 1.46 -12.97
CA PRO A 98 -13.21 0.10 -13.10
C PRO A 98 -11.69 0.05 -13.30
N PHE A 99 -11.11 1.05 -13.98
CA PHE A 99 -9.66 1.16 -14.19
C PHE A 99 -8.91 1.36 -12.88
N SER A 100 -9.31 2.34 -12.05
CA SER A 100 -8.73 2.54 -10.73
C SER A 100 -8.89 1.32 -9.83
N THR A 101 -10.02 0.62 -9.94
CA THR A 101 -10.27 -0.61 -9.18
C THR A 101 -9.30 -1.72 -9.59
N GLY A 102 -9.14 -1.95 -10.89
CA GLY A 102 -8.21 -2.95 -11.44
C GLY A 102 -6.75 -2.64 -11.09
N TYR A 103 -6.30 -1.42 -11.33
CA TYR A 103 -4.94 -1.01 -10.98
C TYR A 103 -4.67 -1.04 -9.47
N ALA A 104 -5.69 -0.80 -8.63
CA ALA A 104 -5.55 -0.94 -7.18
C ALA A 104 -5.41 -2.41 -6.76
N ALA A 105 -6.09 -3.34 -7.43
CA ALA A 105 -5.90 -4.76 -7.19
C ALA A 105 -4.49 -5.22 -7.59
N ASP A 106 -4.02 -4.83 -8.78
CA ASP A 106 -2.67 -5.15 -9.25
C ASP A 106 -1.61 -4.58 -8.31
N TYR A 107 -1.76 -3.33 -7.88
CA TYR A 107 -0.78 -2.70 -7.00
C TYR A 107 -0.73 -3.35 -5.61
N ARG A 108 -1.87 -3.81 -5.07
CA ARG A 108 -1.89 -4.56 -3.81
C ARG A 108 -1.13 -5.88 -3.90
N LEU A 109 -1.14 -6.55 -5.06
CA LEU A 109 -0.32 -7.74 -5.28
C LEU A 109 1.17 -7.42 -5.25
N GLU A 110 1.57 -6.30 -5.85
CA GLU A 110 2.97 -5.83 -5.77
C GLU A 110 3.37 -5.47 -4.34
N LEU A 111 2.53 -4.77 -3.59
CA LEU A 111 2.80 -4.46 -2.18
C LEU A 111 2.93 -5.72 -1.34
N ALA A 112 2.05 -6.72 -1.51
CA ALA A 112 2.15 -7.98 -0.79
C ALA A 112 3.43 -8.76 -1.15
N ARG A 113 3.86 -8.73 -2.43
CA ARG A 113 5.10 -9.36 -2.88
C ARG A 113 6.33 -8.68 -2.27
N LEU A 114 6.40 -7.35 -2.32
CA LEU A 114 7.50 -6.58 -1.74
C LEU A 114 7.55 -6.72 -0.21
N ALA A 115 6.39 -6.71 0.45
CA ALA A 115 6.31 -6.98 1.89
C ALA A 115 6.81 -8.38 2.23
N TRP A 116 6.49 -9.39 1.42
CA TRP A 116 7.03 -10.74 1.60
C TRP A 116 8.55 -10.75 1.51
N LEU A 117 9.13 -10.10 0.49
CA LEU A 117 10.59 -9.99 0.35
C LEU A 117 11.24 -9.30 1.55
N ALA A 118 10.57 -8.32 2.16
CA ALA A 118 11.09 -7.57 3.31
C ALA A 118 11.12 -8.38 4.62
N ILE A 119 10.31 -9.44 4.73
CA ILE A 119 10.15 -10.23 5.96
C ILE A 119 10.55 -11.69 5.82
N ILE A 120 10.96 -12.16 4.63
CA ILE A 120 11.09 -13.60 4.34
C ILE A 120 12.09 -14.33 5.24
N ASP A 121 13.09 -13.63 5.77
CA ASP A 121 14.14 -14.13 6.65
C ASP A 121 13.65 -14.41 8.07
N ASP A 122 12.81 -13.53 8.63
CA ASP A 122 12.11 -13.72 9.91
C ASP A 122 10.70 -13.11 9.85
N PRO A 123 9.70 -13.84 9.31
CA PRO A 123 8.41 -13.26 8.98
C PRO A 123 7.67 -12.61 10.15
N ALA A 124 7.77 -13.16 11.36
CA ALA A 124 7.07 -12.61 12.52
C ALA A 124 7.81 -11.38 13.07
N GLY A 125 9.11 -11.50 13.35
CA GLY A 125 9.89 -10.43 13.95
C GLY A 125 10.06 -9.24 13.02
N ARG A 126 10.30 -9.47 11.72
CA ARG A 126 10.44 -8.40 10.73
C ARG A 126 9.12 -7.69 10.47
N LEU A 127 7.99 -8.41 10.44
CA LEU A 127 6.67 -7.80 10.28
C LEU A 127 6.36 -6.85 11.43
N GLU A 128 6.60 -7.27 12.67
CA GLU A 128 6.41 -6.42 13.85
C GLU A 128 7.36 -5.22 13.85
N SER A 129 8.65 -5.44 13.56
CA SER A 129 9.67 -4.38 13.54
C SER A 129 9.36 -3.31 12.49
N LEU A 130 9.02 -3.71 11.26
CA LEU A 130 8.66 -2.77 10.19
C LEU A 130 7.35 -2.05 10.49
N ALA A 131 6.36 -2.74 11.08
CA ALA A 131 5.11 -2.11 11.50
C ALA A 131 5.33 -1.04 12.58
N ALA A 132 6.29 -1.24 13.49
CA ALA A 132 6.62 -0.25 14.53
C ALA A 132 7.29 1.02 13.96
N VAL A 133 7.99 0.92 12.84
CA VAL A 133 8.62 2.07 12.15
C VAL A 133 7.59 2.85 11.32
N TYR A 134 6.51 2.21 10.89
CA TYR A 134 5.47 2.87 10.12
C TYR A 134 4.80 3.99 10.93
N SER A 135 5.02 5.23 10.50
CA SER A 135 4.30 6.40 10.98
C SER A 135 3.30 6.83 9.89
N PRO A 136 1.99 6.81 10.16
CA PRO A 136 1.00 7.32 9.22
C PRO A 136 1.33 8.77 8.87
N GLN A 137 1.35 9.11 7.58
CA GLN A 137 1.52 10.51 7.20
C GLN A 137 0.30 11.31 7.69
N GLU A 138 0.54 12.36 8.48
CA GLU A 138 -0.53 13.29 8.86
C GLU A 138 -1.20 13.82 7.58
N PRO A 139 -2.55 13.85 7.52
CA PRO A 139 -3.22 14.46 6.39
C PRO A 139 -2.85 15.94 6.38
N ARG A 140 -2.08 16.37 5.37
CA ARG A 140 -1.80 17.79 5.10
C ARG A 140 -3.07 18.46 4.62
N ILE A 141 -4.05 18.64 5.51
CA ILE A 141 -5.19 19.51 5.26
C ILE A 141 -4.64 20.93 5.37
N LYS A 142 -4.29 21.54 4.23
CA LYS A 142 -4.24 23.00 4.18
C LYS A 142 -5.68 23.48 4.32
N LEU A 143 -6.03 23.99 5.49
CA LEU A 143 -7.21 24.85 5.66
C LEU A 143 -7.02 26.03 4.68
N VAL A 144 -7.89 26.09 3.68
CA VAL A 144 -8.07 27.27 2.82
C VAL A 144 -9.07 28.18 3.49
#